data_AF-A0A4P5T0E3-F1
#
_entry.id   AF-A0A4P5T0E3-F1
#
_cell.length_a   1.000
_cell.length_b   1.000
_cell.length_c   1.000
_cell.angle_alpha   90.00
_cell.angle_beta   90.00
_cell.angle_gamma   90.00
#
_symmetry.space_group_name_H-M   'P 1'
#
loop_
_entity.id
_entity.type
_entity.pdbx_description
1 polymer ?
#
loop_
_entity_poly.entity_id
_entity_poly.type
_entity_poly.pdbx_seq_one_letter_code
_entity_poly.pdbx_strand_id
1 'polypeptide(L)'
;MANARKTPLESFRKRQKNNGNVRVEVQVRKEDAELLRSVARALSDPTRETETRSLLKARFIVPSPVGLKALLASAPLDGIELERSNDLGRSVNL
;
A
#
# COMPACT_ATOMS: atom_id res chain seq x y z
N MET A 1 1.64 11.72 -43.15
CA MET A 1 0.71 11.40 -42.04
C MET A 1 0.64 12.62 -41.12
N ALA A 2 -0.54 13.22 -40.97
CA ALA A 2 -0.69 14.45 -40.20
C ALA A 2 -0.50 14.15 -38.70
N ASN A 3 0.52 14.74 -38.08
CA ASN A 3 0.69 14.70 -36.63
C ASN A 3 -0.51 15.39 -35.97
N ALA A 4 -1.41 14.60 -35.37
CA ALA A 4 -2.50 15.13 -34.56
C ALA A 4 -1.86 15.98 -33.45
N ARG A 5 -2.08 17.30 -33.50
CA ARG A 5 -1.55 18.22 -32.48
C ARG A 5 -2.18 17.83 -31.14
N LYS A 6 -1.32 17.47 -30.18
CA LYS A 6 -1.76 17.12 -28.84
C LYS A 6 -2.51 18.28 -28.24
N THR A 7 -3.66 17.99 -27.67
CA THR A 7 -4.48 19.02 -27.03
C THR A 7 -3.72 19.58 -25.81
N PRO A 8 -3.99 20.83 -25.39
CA PRO A 8 -3.42 21.39 -24.17
C PRO A 8 -3.65 20.49 -22.94
N LEU A 9 -4.80 19.80 -22.91
CA LEU A 9 -5.18 18.87 -21.86
C LEU A 9 -4.30 17.61 -21.83
N GLU A 10 -4.01 17.02 -23.00
CA GLU A 10 -3.11 15.87 -23.12
C GLU A 10 -1.68 16.22 -22.71
N SER A 11 -1.22 17.42 -23.09
CA SER A 11 0.10 17.91 -22.71
C SER A 11 0.19 18.14 -21.20
N PHE A 12 -0.85 18.72 -20.59
CA PHE A 12 -0.94 18.86 -19.13
C PHE A 12 -0.95 17.50 -18.41
N ARG A 13 -1.76 16.55 -18.89
CA ARG A 13 -1.82 15.19 -18.33
C ARG A 13 -0.48 14.47 -18.42
N LYS A 14 0.23 14.61 -19.54
CA LYS A 14 1.58 14.04 -19.72
C LYS A 14 2.55 14.63 -18.70
N ARG A 15 2.51 15.94 -18.45
CA ARG A 15 3.34 16.59 -17.42
C ARG A 15 3.02 16.08 -16.01
N GLN A 16 1.74 15.97 -15.65
CA GLN A 16 1.34 15.44 -14.34
C GLN A 16 1.82 14.01 -14.13
N LYS A 17 1.70 13.14 -15.16
CA LYS A 17 2.20 11.76 -15.08
C LYS A 17 3.72 11.71 -14.91
N ASN A 18 4.46 12.55 -15.64
CA ASN A 18 5.91 12.63 -15.53
C ASN A 18 6.38 13.12 -14.14
N ASN A 19 5.55 13.92 -13.45
CA ASN A 19 5.80 14.38 -12.10
C ASN A 19 5.41 13.34 -11.02
N GLY A 20 4.98 12.14 -11.43
CA GLY A 20 4.55 11.08 -10.52
C GLY A 20 3.12 11.22 -10.00
N ASN A 21 2.35 12.20 -10.48
CA ASN A 21 0.98 12.41 -10.04
C ASN A 21 0.03 11.47 -10.79
N VAL A 22 -0.81 10.76 -10.04
CA VAL A 22 -1.88 9.91 -10.57
C VAL A 22 -3.23 10.58 -10.29
N ARG A 23 -4.12 10.56 -11.28
CA ARG A 23 -5.51 11.01 -11.11
C ARG A 23 -6.32 9.89 -10.47
N VAL A 24 -7.01 10.21 -9.39
CA VAL A 24 -7.98 9.33 -8.73
C VAL A 24 -9.35 10.00 -8.86
N GLU A 25 -10.34 9.27 -9.37
CA GLU A 25 -11.73 9.72 -9.42
C GLU A 25 -12.50 9.07 -8.28
N VAL A 26 -13.20 9.90 -7.49
CA VAL A 26 -13.92 9.46 -6.29
C VAL A 26 -15.31 10.04 -6.29
N GLN A 27 -16.27 9.24 -5.83
CA GLN A 27 -17.62 9.69 -5.54
C GLN A 27 -17.78 9.74 -4.02
N VAL A 28 -18.19 10.89 -3.51
CA VAL A 28 -18.40 11.12 -2.08
C VAL A 28 -19.63 11.97 -1.85
N ARG A 29 -20.10 12.00 -0.60
CA ARG A 29 -21.14 12.94 -0.19
C ARG A 29 -20.62 14.37 -0.27
N LYS A 30 -21.53 15.33 -0.40
CA LYS A 30 -21.20 16.74 -0.64
C LYS A 30 -20.37 17.31 0.51
N GLU A 31 -20.71 16.94 1.74
CA GLU A 31 -20.03 17.32 2.97
C GLU A 31 -18.57 16.86 3.04
N ASP A 32 -18.25 15.73 2.41
CA ASP A 32 -16.90 15.14 2.45
C ASP A 32 -15.98 15.66 1.34
N ALA A 33 -16.54 16.33 0.32
CA ALA A 33 -15.78 16.78 -0.85
C ALA A 33 -14.66 17.75 -0.50
N GLU A 34 -14.89 18.68 0.43
CA GLU A 34 -13.88 19.65 0.86
C GLU A 34 -12.78 18.99 1.70
N LEU A 35 -13.15 18.01 2.52
CA LEU A 35 -12.21 17.22 3.31
C LEU A 35 -11.25 16.47 2.38
N LEU A 36 -11.76 15.75 1.37
CA LEU A 36 -10.89 15.02 0.44
C LEU A 36 -9.99 15.93 -0.39
N ARG A 37 -10.46 17.12 -0.80
CA ARG A 37 -9.58 18.12 -1.45
C ARG A 37 -8.45 18.57 -0.53
N SER A 38 -8.75 18.78 0.75
CA SER A 38 -7.76 19.18 1.75
C SER A 38 -6.73 18.09 2.01
N VAL A 39 -7.18 16.82 2.08
CA VAL A 39 -6.29 15.65 2.17
C VAL A 39 -5.36 15.56 0.95
N ALA A 40 -5.90 15.71 -0.26
CA ALA A 40 -5.10 15.69 -1.48
C ALA A 40 -4.04 16.82 -1.49
N ARG A 41 -4.39 18.02 -1.02
CA ARG A 41 -3.46 19.14 -0.88
C ARG A 41 -2.36 18.85 0.13
N ALA A 42 -2.71 18.31 1.30
CA ALA A 42 -1.74 17.95 2.34
C ALA A 42 -0.76 16.86 1.87
N LEU A 43 -1.21 15.92 1.04
CA LEU A 43 -0.35 14.91 0.41
C LEU A 43 0.55 15.47 -0.70
N SER A 44 0.25 16.65 -1.24
CA SER A 44 1.09 17.33 -2.23
C SER A 44 2.04 18.37 -1.64
N ASP A 45 1.90 18.69 -0.36
CA ASP A 45 2.71 19.66 0.37
C ASP A 45 3.91 18.95 1.02
N PRO A 46 5.16 19.19 0.57
CA PRO A 46 6.33 18.49 1.09
C PRO A 46 6.52 18.63 2.61
N THR A 47 6.01 19.70 3.21
CA THR A 47 6.14 19.94 4.66
C THR A 47 5.22 19.03 5.48
N ARG A 48 4.09 18.61 4.90
CA ARG A 48 3.02 17.85 5.58
C ARG A 48 2.82 16.45 5.01
N GLU A 49 3.42 16.15 3.87
CA GLU A 49 3.22 14.93 3.09
C GLU A 49 3.48 13.67 3.93
N THR A 50 4.64 13.60 4.59
CA THR A 50 5.10 12.40 5.31
C THR A 50 4.21 12.08 6.51
N GLU A 51 3.86 13.11 7.29
CA GLU A 51 2.97 12.98 8.43
C GLU A 51 1.56 12.56 7.98
N THR A 52 1.00 13.28 7.00
CA THR A 52 -0.33 13.01 6.44
C THR A 52 -0.42 11.59 5.90
N ARG A 53 0.59 11.16 5.12
CA ARG A 53 0.66 9.81 4.56
C ARG A 53 0.68 8.76 5.67
N SER A 54 1.49 8.95 6.71
CA SER A 54 1.60 7.99 7.81
C SER A 54 0.28 7.83 8.56
N LEU A 55 -0.40 8.95 8.86
CA LEU A 55 -1.71 8.96 9.52
C LEU A 55 -2.77 8.22 8.70
N LEU A 56 -2.86 8.50 7.39
CA LEU A 56 -3.82 7.85 6.51
C LEU A 56 -3.55 6.35 6.38
N LYS A 57 -2.28 5.94 6.27
CA LYS A 57 -1.90 4.53 6.24
C LYS A 57 -2.34 3.82 7.51
N ALA A 58 -2.04 4.39 8.68
CA ALA A 58 -2.41 3.79 9.96
C ALA A 58 -3.94 3.64 10.12
N ARG A 59 -4.73 4.56 9.55
CA ARG A 59 -6.18 4.59 9.73
C ARG A 59 -6.96 3.75 8.71
N PHE A 60 -6.53 3.73 7.45
CA PHE A 60 -7.30 3.19 6.34
C PHE A 60 -6.66 1.98 5.67
N ILE A 61 -5.35 1.81 5.77
CA ILE A 61 -4.70 0.61 5.27
C ILE A 61 -4.76 -0.41 6.40
N VAL A 62 -5.69 -1.35 6.30
CA VAL A 62 -5.63 -2.58 7.09
C VAL A 62 -4.24 -3.18 6.83
N PRO A 63 -3.43 -3.48 7.85
CA PRO A 63 -2.17 -4.18 7.64
C PRO A 63 -2.48 -5.38 6.76
N SER A 64 -1.79 -5.50 5.62
CA SER A 64 -1.88 -6.72 4.80
C SER A 64 -1.82 -7.90 5.76
N PRO A 65 -2.68 -8.93 5.64
CA PRO A 65 -2.55 -10.11 6.48
C PRO A 65 -1.10 -10.54 6.37
N VAL A 66 -0.37 -10.34 7.47
CA VAL A 66 1.06 -10.59 7.50
C VAL A 66 1.14 -12.07 7.17
N GLY A 67 1.81 -12.43 6.07
CA GLY A 67 1.86 -13.83 5.64
C GLY A 67 2.27 -14.70 6.82
N LEU A 68 1.84 -15.96 6.87
CA LEU A 68 2.07 -16.85 8.02
C LEU A 68 3.50 -16.77 8.58
N LYS A 69 4.50 -16.67 7.69
CA LYS A 69 5.91 -16.47 8.07
C LYS A 69 6.16 -15.22 8.91
N ALA A 70 5.57 -14.08 8.55
CA ALA A 70 5.71 -12.82 9.27
C ALA A 70 4.95 -12.85 10.60
N LEU A 71 3.79 -13.51 10.66
CA LEU A 71 3.10 -13.75 11.93
C LEU A 71 3.95 -14.62 12.87
N LEU A 72 4.52 -15.73 12.37
CA LEU A 72 5.39 -16.61 13.15
C LEU A 72 6.66 -15.89 13.63
N ALA A 73 7.24 -15.01 12.82
CA ALA A 73 8.40 -14.21 13.21
C ALA A 73 8.08 -13.15 14.29
N SER A 74 6.84 -12.67 14.33
CA SER A 74 6.36 -11.73 15.35
C SER A 74 5.78 -12.39 16.60
N ALA A 75 5.59 -13.72 16.56
CA ALA A 75 5.01 -14.46 17.67
C ALA A 75 6.06 -14.64 18.79
N PRO A 76 5.67 -14.54 20.07
CA PRO A 76 6.55 -14.86 21.19
C PRO A 76 6.72 -16.38 21.26
N LEU A 77 7.70 -16.92 20.53
CA LEU A 77 8.01 -18.35 20.50
C LEU A 77 8.86 -18.82 21.70
N ASP A 78 8.98 -17.98 22.74
CA ASP A 78 9.71 -18.30 23.95
C ASP A 78 9.11 -19.55 24.62
N GLY A 79 9.95 -20.57 24.82
CA GLY A 79 9.55 -21.84 25.44
C GLY A 79 8.93 -22.87 24.49
N ILE A 80 8.93 -22.63 23.17
CA ILE A 80 8.49 -23.62 22.18
C ILE A 80 9.70 -24.41 21.67
N GLU A 81 9.71 -25.71 21.93
CA GLU A 81 10.71 -26.63 21.40
C GLU A 81 10.38 -26.96 19.93
N LEU A 82 11.15 -26.38 19.01
CA LEU A 82 10.99 -26.58 17.56
C LEU A 82 11.79 -27.77 17.02
N GLU A 83 12.64 -28.36 17.86
CA GLU A 83 13.43 -29.53 17.50
C GLU A 83 12.52 -30.75 17.38
N ARG A 84 12.46 -31.31 16.18
CA ARG A 84 11.76 -32.57 15.94
C ARG A 84 12.74 -33.71 16.18
N SER A 85 12.39 -34.64 17.07
CA SER A 85 13.11 -35.90 17.18
C SER A 85 13.11 -36.62 15.83
N ASN A 86 14.29 -36.94 15.30
CA ASN A 86 14.42 -37.71 14.07
C ASN A 86 13.79 -39.10 14.26
N ASP A 87 12.59 -39.29 13.70
CA ASP A 87 11.98 -40.61 13.58
C ASP A 87 12.71 -41.35 12.45
N LEU A 88 13.54 -42.34 12.83
CA LEU A 88 14.31 -43.15 11.89
C LEU A 88 13.43 -44.17 11.13
N GLY A 89 12.10 -44.12 11.31
CA GLY A 89 11.16 -45.03 10.69
C GLY A 89 11.09 -46.36 11.45
N ARG A 90 9.97 -47.07 11.26
CA ARG A 90 9.81 -48.43 11.80
C ARG A 90 10.46 -49.43 10.87
N SER A 91 11.09 -50.45 11.44
CA SER A 91 11.56 -51.61 10.71
C SER A 91 10.38 -52.33 10.07
N VAL A 92 10.21 -52.16 8.77
CA VAL A 92 9.31 -52.96 7.94
C VAL A 92 10.11 -54.12 7.37
N ASN A 93 9.75 -55.35 7.74
CA ASN A 93 10.23 -56.53 7.03
C ASN A 93 9.37 -56.68 5.76
N LEU A 94 10.02 -56.62 4.59
CA LEU A 94 9.43 -56.92 3.29
C LEU A 94 9.51 -58.41 3.00
#